data_AF-A0A0F2P4I8-F1
#
_entry.id   AF-A0A0F2P4I8-F1
#
_cell.length_a   1.000
_cell.length_b   1.000
_cell.length_c   1.000
_cell.angle_alpha   90.00
_cell.angle_beta   90.00
_cell.angle_gamma   90.00
#
_symmetry.space_group_name_H-M   'P 1'
#
loop_
_entity.id
_entity.type
_entity.pdbx_description
1 polymer ?
#
loop_
_entity_poly.entity_id
_entity_poly.type
_entity_poly.pdbx_seq_one_letter_code
_entity_poly.pdbx_strand_id
1 'polypeptide(L)'
;MKTEFSDPVTAGLTRLQKGSLKLYITGAGGIGKTTLSNSLSDRWALHVINEQFDANIDRGNKKKTAGECRDEILGIYRTKLAEEEQNTRFITDRGPLDLLHLWLHLQLHNYLSKKETTDFLSLAVKQLRSYDFVVILPWNSFPLEQVDQDRAKLVKRNMNPFSQMKHHVSLMGLVHMFCNKHKIIEVPRKIVALEDRIIYLERVVNKRLELMKSDS
;
A
#
# COMPACT_ATOMS: atom_id res chain seq x y z
N MET A 1 30.06 -37.74 -1.17
CA MET A 1 28.71 -37.15 -1.09
C MET A 1 28.87 -35.68 -0.71
N LYS A 2 28.62 -34.75 -1.64
CA LYS A 2 28.48 -33.33 -1.31
C LYS A 2 27.03 -33.15 -0.84
N THR A 3 26.84 -32.94 0.45
CA THR A 3 25.55 -32.49 1.00
C THR A 3 25.35 -31.06 0.55
N GLU A 4 24.50 -30.85 -0.45
CA GLU A 4 23.97 -29.53 -0.79
C GLU A 4 23.09 -29.07 0.37
N PHE A 5 23.66 -28.23 1.23
CA PHE A 5 22.86 -27.40 2.13
C PHE A 5 22.17 -26.35 1.25
N SER A 6 20.89 -26.55 0.97
CA SER A 6 20.07 -25.47 0.42
C SER A 6 20.02 -24.34 1.45
N ASP A 7 20.46 -23.15 1.03
CA ASP A 7 20.44 -21.96 1.87
C ASP A 7 18.98 -21.69 2.30
N PRO A 8 18.69 -21.54 3.61
CA PRO A 8 17.33 -21.25 4.10
C PRO A 8 16.70 -20.02 3.44
N VAL A 9 17.51 -19.08 2.93
CA VAL A 9 17.04 -17.93 2.13
C VAL A 9 16.44 -18.40 0.80
N THR A 10 17.11 -19.32 0.09
CA THR A 10 16.64 -19.87 -1.19
C THR A 10 15.37 -20.70 -1.03
N ALA A 11 15.28 -21.51 0.04
CA ALA A 11 14.08 -22.30 0.35
C ALA A 11 12.86 -21.42 0.73
N GLY A 12 13.09 -20.27 1.38
CA GLY A 12 12.06 -19.27 1.67
C GLY A 12 11.56 -18.54 0.41
N LEU A 13 12.45 -18.23 -0.52
CA LEU A 13 12.11 -17.59 -1.81
C LEU A 13 11.19 -18.47 -2.66
N THR A 14 11.44 -19.78 -2.74
CA THR A 14 10.60 -20.71 -3.52
C THR A 14 9.16 -20.79 -3.00
N ARG A 15 8.94 -20.46 -1.71
CA ARG A 15 7.61 -20.45 -1.09
C ARG A 15 6.84 -19.16 -1.36
N LEU A 16 7.52 -18.02 -1.26
CA LEU A 16 6.91 -16.74 -1.61
C LEU A 16 6.43 -16.72 -3.06
N GLN A 17 7.04 -17.52 -3.94
CA GLN A 17 6.68 -17.68 -5.34
C GLN A 17 5.50 -18.66 -5.63
N LYS A 18 4.94 -19.34 -4.62
CA LYS A 18 3.86 -20.33 -4.81
C LYS A 18 2.56 -19.93 -4.08
N GLY A 19 1.40 -20.30 -4.62
CA GLY A 19 0.07 -20.03 -4.03
C GLY A 19 -0.46 -18.61 -4.26
N SER A 20 -1.56 -18.21 -3.63
CA SER A 20 -2.04 -16.81 -3.65
C SER A 20 -1.25 -15.96 -2.66
N LEU A 21 -0.98 -14.70 -3.01
CA LEU A 21 -0.38 -13.72 -2.09
C LEU A 21 -0.82 -12.30 -2.47
N LYS A 22 -1.55 -11.64 -1.59
CA LYS A 22 -2.11 -10.30 -1.81
C LYS A 22 -1.55 -9.33 -0.79
N LEU A 23 -0.65 -8.45 -1.23
CA LEU A 23 -0.01 -7.46 -0.37
C LEU A 23 -0.58 -6.06 -0.62
N TYR A 24 -0.76 -5.32 0.47
CA TYR A 24 -1.10 -3.91 0.43
C TYR A 24 0.00 -3.10 1.09
N ILE A 25 0.68 -2.24 0.32
CA ILE A 25 1.73 -1.34 0.83
C ILE A 25 1.15 0.07 1.00
N THR A 26 1.28 0.62 2.21
CA THR A 26 0.75 1.95 2.58
C THR A 26 1.72 2.81 3.38
N GLY A 27 1.38 4.10 3.48
CA GLY A 27 2.08 5.10 4.27
C GLY A 27 2.15 6.46 3.57
N ALA A 28 2.87 7.40 4.19
CA ALA A 28 3.05 8.77 3.69
C ALA A 28 3.64 8.84 2.26
N GLY A 29 3.55 10.02 1.64
CA GLY A 29 4.24 10.29 0.38
C GLY A 29 5.76 10.29 0.57
N GLY A 30 6.50 9.88 -0.47
CA GLY A 30 7.97 10.00 -0.49
C GLY A 30 8.76 8.99 0.35
N ILE A 31 8.13 7.95 0.90
CA ILE A 31 8.81 6.96 1.77
C ILE A 31 9.30 5.69 1.05
N GLY A 32 9.31 5.69 -0.29
CA GLY A 32 9.80 4.57 -1.10
C GLY A 32 8.82 3.41 -1.31
N LYS A 33 7.50 3.64 -1.23
CA LYS A 33 6.48 2.59 -1.46
C LYS A 33 6.57 1.99 -2.85
N THR A 34 6.48 2.81 -3.89
CA THR A 34 6.56 2.37 -5.29
C THR A 34 7.87 1.63 -5.58
N THR A 35 9.00 2.16 -5.11
CA THR A 35 10.31 1.49 -5.24
C THR A 35 10.32 0.11 -4.58
N LEU A 36 9.77 0.00 -3.37
CA LEU A 36 9.66 -1.27 -2.67
C LEU A 36 8.70 -2.23 -3.36
N SER A 37 7.52 -1.78 -3.81
CA SER A 37 6.56 -2.59 -4.55
C SER A 37 7.19 -3.22 -5.79
N ASN A 38 7.91 -2.41 -6.58
CA ASN A 38 8.58 -2.89 -7.79
C ASN A 38 9.68 -3.92 -7.46
N SER A 39 10.51 -3.62 -6.45
CA SER A 39 11.59 -4.52 -6.05
C SER A 39 11.07 -5.86 -5.51
N LEU A 40 9.96 -5.83 -4.75
CA LEU A 40 9.29 -7.04 -4.27
C LEU A 40 8.61 -7.80 -5.41
N SER A 41 8.03 -7.10 -6.39
CA SER A 41 7.47 -7.72 -7.59
C SER A 41 8.52 -8.53 -8.34
N ASP A 42 9.67 -7.94 -8.61
CA ASP A 42 10.76 -8.62 -9.32
C ASP A 42 11.25 -9.84 -8.54
N ARG A 43 11.37 -9.70 -7.21
CA ARG A 43 11.91 -10.76 -6.35
C ARG A 43 10.93 -11.89 -6.07
N TRP A 44 9.65 -11.59 -5.88
CA TRP A 44 8.61 -12.55 -5.48
C TRP A 44 7.68 -12.94 -6.62
N ALA A 45 7.94 -12.46 -7.83
CA ALA A 45 7.10 -12.63 -9.02
C ALA A 45 5.63 -12.28 -8.73
N LEU A 46 5.41 -11.04 -8.30
CA LEU A 46 4.08 -10.50 -7.98
C LEU A 46 3.69 -9.42 -8.98
N HIS A 47 2.41 -9.37 -9.36
CA HIS A 47 1.89 -8.28 -10.18
C HIS A 47 1.80 -6.98 -9.38
N VAL A 48 2.28 -5.85 -9.90
CA VAL A 48 2.17 -4.54 -9.22
C VAL A 48 0.94 -3.77 -9.73
N ILE A 49 0.05 -3.45 -8.79
CA ILE A 49 -1.11 -2.59 -9.02
C ILE A 49 -0.76 -1.19 -8.54
N ASN A 50 -0.48 -0.30 -9.49
CA ASN A 50 0.03 1.05 -9.23
C ASN A 50 -0.99 1.95 -8.49
N GLU A 51 -0.52 3.05 -7.90
CA GLU A 51 -1.36 3.96 -7.10
C GLU A 51 -2.43 4.71 -7.92
N GLN A 52 -2.22 4.89 -9.22
CA GLN A 52 -3.14 5.51 -10.18
C GLN A 52 -3.58 6.97 -9.86
N PHE A 53 -3.06 7.59 -8.79
CA PHE A 53 -3.45 8.96 -8.38
C PHE A 53 -3.09 10.02 -9.42
N ASP A 54 -1.85 10.03 -9.90
CA ASP A 54 -1.38 11.07 -10.82
C ASP A 54 -2.06 11.02 -12.19
N ALA A 55 -2.58 9.85 -12.59
CA ALA A 55 -3.30 9.66 -13.84
C ALA A 55 -4.79 10.03 -13.74
N ASN A 56 -5.38 9.98 -12.54
CA ASN A 56 -6.83 10.07 -12.36
C ASN A 56 -7.29 11.23 -11.45
N ILE A 57 -6.35 11.93 -10.80
CA ILE A 57 -6.66 13.08 -9.95
C ILE A 57 -6.05 14.32 -10.59
N ASP A 58 -6.91 15.16 -11.18
CA ASP A 58 -6.49 16.49 -11.62
C ASP A 58 -6.24 17.41 -10.40
N ARG A 59 -4.98 17.50 -9.98
CA ARG A 59 -4.56 18.38 -8.87
C ARG A 59 -4.45 19.86 -9.26
N GLY A 60 -4.57 20.18 -10.55
CA GLY A 60 -4.53 21.54 -11.08
C GLY A 60 -5.87 22.26 -10.96
N ASN A 61 -6.98 21.53 -11.06
CA ASN A 61 -8.31 22.08 -10.91
C ASN A 61 -8.72 22.24 -9.43
N LYS A 62 -8.51 23.45 -8.91
CA LYS A 62 -8.93 23.84 -7.54
C LYS A 62 -10.44 24.08 -7.37
N LYS A 63 -11.23 24.03 -8.46
CA LYS A 63 -12.67 24.31 -8.46
C LYS A 63 -13.54 23.06 -8.47
N LYS A 64 -12.94 21.88 -8.26
CA LYS A 64 -13.69 20.62 -8.21
C LYS A 64 -14.73 20.63 -7.12
N THR A 65 -15.92 20.20 -7.49
CA THR A 65 -17.02 19.88 -6.59
C THR A 65 -16.71 18.59 -5.80
N ALA A 66 -17.41 18.41 -4.69
CA ALA A 66 -17.30 17.17 -3.91
C ALA A 66 -17.71 15.93 -4.72
N GLY A 67 -18.67 16.07 -5.64
CA GLY A 67 -19.11 14.99 -6.54
C GLY A 67 -18.02 14.58 -7.53
N GLU A 68 -17.31 15.54 -8.13
CA GLU A 68 -16.18 15.23 -9.02
C GLU A 68 -15.04 14.53 -8.27
N CYS A 69 -14.67 15.04 -7.07
CA CYS A 69 -13.67 14.38 -6.23
C CYS A 69 -14.07 12.95 -5.84
N ARG A 70 -15.36 12.73 -5.52
CA ARG A 70 -15.92 11.41 -5.25
C ARG A 70 -15.72 10.49 -6.46
N ASP A 71 -16.09 10.96 -7.65
CA ASP A 71 -16.08 10.16 -8.86
C ASP A 71 -14.65 9.78 -9.28
N GLU A 72 -13.66 10.66 -9.08
CA GLU A 72 -12.24 10.33 -9.26
C GLU A 72 -11.76 9.24 -8.30
N ILE A 73 -12.09 9.35 -7.01
CA ILE A 73 -11.71 8.35 -6.00
C ILE A 73 -12.36 6.99 -6.29
N LEU A 74 -13.65 7.00 -6.63
CA LEU A 74 -14.38 5.78 -6.99
C LEU A 74 -13.89 5.19 -8.32
N GLY A 75 -13.46 6.02 -9.27
CA GLY A 75 -12.83 5.59 -10.51
C GLY A 75 -11.55 4.81 -10.23
N ILE A 76 -10.64 5.37 -9.43
CA ILE A 76 -9.41 4.69 -9.02
C ILE A 76 -9.73 3.38 -8.28
N TYR A 77 -10.68 3.40 -7.34
CA TYR A 77 -11.09 2.21 -6.60
C TYR A 77 -11.54 1.09 -7.54
N ARG A 78 -12.42 1.39 -8.51
CA ARG A 78 -12.96 0.40 -9.46
C ARG A 78 -11.88 -0.16 -10.38
N THR A 79 -11.00 0.68 -10.91
CA THR A 79 -9.90 0.22 -11.77
C THR A 79 -8.97 -0.70 -11.00
N LYS A 80 -8.57 -0.32 -9.79
CA LYS A 80 -7.74 -1.19 -8.94
C LYS A 80 -8.45 -2.50 -8.60
N LEU A 81 -9.74 -2.46 -8.25
CA LEU A 81 -10.51 -3.66 -7.93
C LEU A 81 -10.56 -4.64 -9.12
N ALA A 82 -10.82 -4.15 -10.33
CA ALA A 82 -10.83 -4.98 -11.53
C ALA A 82 -9.46 -5.64 -11.80
N GLU A 83 -8.37 -4.92 -11.56
CA GLU A 83 -7.01 -5.45 -11.69
C GLU A 83 -6.68 -6.47 -10.58
N GLU A 84 -7.16 -6.24 -9.36
CA GLU A 84 -7.04 -7.16 -8.22
C GLU A 84 -7.82 -8.47 -8.43
N GLU A 85 -8.96 -8.42 -9.12
CA GLU A 85 -9.77 -9.61 -9.44
C GLU A 85 -9.12 -10.52 -10.49
N GLN A 86 -8.28 -9.96 -11.35
CA GLN A 86 -7.54 -10.70 -12.38
C GLN A 86 -6.26 -11.38 -11.85
N ASN A 87 -5.84 -11.03 -10.63
CA ASN A 87 -4.57 -11.46 -10.07
C ASN A 87 -4.76 -12.12 -8.71
N THR A 88 -4.30 -13.35 -8.55
CA THR A 88 -4.26 -14.03 -7.24
C THR A 88 -2.99 -13.73 -6.46
N ARG A 89 -2.00 -13.11 -7.12
CA ARG A 89 -0.66 -12.82 -6.62
C ARG A 89 -0.26 -11.40 -7.00
N PHE A 90 -0.40 -10.46 -6.08
CA PHE A 90 -0.13 -9.05 -6.38
C PHE A 90 0.29 -8.23 -5.17
N ILE A 91 0.85 -7.06 -5.47
CA ILE A 91 1.13 -5.97 -4.54
C ILE A 91 0.35 -4.75 -5.02
N THR A 92 -0.45 -4.17 -4.15
CA THR A 92 -1.10 -2.88 -4.43
C THR A 92 -0.28 -1.76 -3.77
N ASP A 93 0.27 -0.85 -4.59
CA ASP A 93 0.86 0.40 -4.10
C ASP A 93 -0.28 1.37 -3.83
N ARG A 94 -0.50 1.65 -2.54
CA ARG A 94 -1.70 2.30 -2.00
C ARG A 94 -2.97 1.53 -2.25
N GLY A 95 -3.79 1.40 -1.21
CA GLY A 95 -4.95 0.51 -1.21
C GLY A 95 -6.25 1.22 -0.89
N PRO A 96 -7.31 0.46 -0.57
CA PRO A 96 -8.62 1.02 -0.24
C PRO A 96 -8.57 2.03 0.92
N LEU A 97 -7.68 1.82 1.91
CA LEU A 97 -7.56 2.77 3.03
C LEU A 97 -6.78 4.04 2.67
N ASP A 98 -5.89 4.03 1.67
CA ASP A 98 -5.30 5.26 1.13
C ASP A 98 -6.38 6.11 0.45
N LEU A 99 -7.30 5.47 -0.28
CA LEU A 99 -8.43 6.16 -0.92
C LEU A 99 -9.44 6.69 0.10
N LEU A 100 -9.75 5.91 1.14
CA LEU A 100 -10.56 6.38 2.27
C LEU A 100 -9.89 7.54 3.01
N HIS A 101 -8.58 7.45 3.22
CA HIS A 101 -7.81 8.56 3.79
C HIS A 101 -7.93 9.82 2.93
N LEU A 102 -7.81 9.69 1.60
CA LEU A 102 -7.99 10.81 0.68
C LEU A 102 -9.42 11.40 0.75
N TRP A 103 -10.44 10.55 0.80
CA TRP A 103 -11.84 10.96 0.98
C TRP A 103 -12.03 11.81 2.25
N LEU A 104 -11.46 11.37 3.37
CA LEU A 104 -11.52 12.08 4.64
C LEU A 104 -10.67 13.37 4.61
N HIS A 105 -9.50 13.33 3.98
CA HIS A 105 -8.60 14.47 3.85
C HIS A 105 -9.25 15.62 3.06
N LEU A 106 -9.96 15.29 1.97
CA LEU A 106 -10.75 16.22 1.17
C LEU A 106 -12.07 16.62 1.84
N GLN A 107 -12.34 16.11 3.05
CA GLN A 107 -13.54 16.39 3.83
C GLN A 107 -14.85 16.08 3.09
N LEU A 108 -14.86 15.08 2.20
CA LEU A 108 -16.03 14.78 1.38
C LEU A 108 -17.26 14.40 2.23
N HIS A 109 -17.04 13.88 3.44
CA HIS A 109 -18.09 13.59 4.42
C HIS A 109 -18.89 14.81 4.90
N ASN A 110 -18.37 16.04 4.72
CA ASN A 110 -19.08 17.27 5.03
C ASN A 110 -19.97 17.77 3.89
N TYR A 111 -19.75 17.28 2.66
CA TYR A 111 -20.39 17.78 1.45
C TYR A 111 -21.23 16.73 0.71
N LEU A 112 -20.98 15.45 0.97
CA LEU A 112 -21.74 14.32 0.44
C LEU A 112 -22.69 13.77 1.50
N SER A 113 -23.63 12.93 1.08
CA SER A 113 -24.55 12.30 2.02
C SER A 113 -23.82 11.36 2.99
N LYS A 114 -24.38 11.19 4.20
CA LYS A 114 -23.92 10.18 5.17
C LYS A 114 -23.89 8.78 4.55
N LYS A 115 -24.87 8.47 3.70
CA LYS A 115 -24.96 7.18 2.99
C LYS A 115 -23.74 6.96 2.09
N GLU A 116 -23.38 7.92 1.25
CA GLU A 116 -22.22 7.77 0.35
C GLU A 116 -20.91 7.53 1.10
N THR A 117 -20.67 8.27 2.18
CA THR A 117 -19.46 8.06 3.00
C THR A 117 -19.47 6.69 3.68
N THR A 118 -20.65 6.24 4.15
CA THR A 118 -20.81 4.93 4.80
C THR A 118 -20.61 3.78 3.81
N ASP A 119 -21.13 3.92 2.59
CA ASP A 119 -20.97 2.96 1.51
C ASP A 119 -19.50 2.83 1.12
N PHE A 120 -18.80 3.96 0.94
CA PHE A 120 -17.38 3.93 0.59
C PHE A 120 -16.49 3.36 1.71
N LEU A 121 -16.76 3.71 2.97
CA LEU A 121 -16.10 3.08 4.12
C LEU A 121 -16.29 1.56 4.10
N SER A 122 -17.53 1.11 3.89
CA SER A 122 -17.87 -0.32 3.86
C SER A 122 -17.15 -1.05 2.72
N LEU A 123 -17.07 -0.44 1.53
CA LEU A 123 -16.31 -0.97 0.40
C LEU A 123 -14.82 -1.08 0.71
N ALA A 124 -14.24 -0.04 1.30
CA ALA A 124 -12.82 -0.01 1.64
C ALA A 124 -12.47 -1.09 2.68
N VAL A 125 -13.28 -1.23 3.73
CA VAL A 125 -13.11 -2.25 4.78
C VAL A 125 -13.35 -3.65 4.24
N LYS A 126 -14.34 -3.86 3.38
CA LYS A 126 -14.58 -5.15 2.72
C LYS A 126 -13.35 -5.55 1.90
N GLN A 127 -12.82 -4.64 1.09
CA GLN A 127 -11.65 -4.93 0.26
C GLN A 127 -10.41 -5.20 1.10
N LEU A 128 -10.20 -4.44 2.17
CA LEU A 128 -9.09 -4.64 3.12
C LEU A 128 -8.99 -6.08 3.63
N ARG A 129 -10.12 -6.77 3.83
CA ARG A 129 -10.14 -8.14 4.34
C ARG A 129 -9.55 -9.17 3.36
N SER A 130 -9.55 -8.84 2.07
CA SER A 130 -9.06 -9.71 1.00
C SER A 130 -7.53 -9.81 0.92
N TYR A 131 -6.79 -8.85 1.50
CA TYR A 131 -5.33 -8.89 1.54
C TYR A 131 -4.83 -9.85 2.60
N ASP A 132 -3.72 -10.52 2.32
CA ASP A 132 -3.04 -11.39 3.28
C ASP A 132 -2.26 -10.55 4.30
N PHE A 133 -1.57 -9.52 3.81
CA PHE A 133 -0.80 -8.61 4.64
C PHE A 133 -0.96 -7.15 4.22
N VAL A 134 -0.93 -6.27 5.23
CA VAL A 134 -0.86 -4.82 5.06
C VAL A 134 0.48 -4.34 5.60
N VAL A 135 1.35 -3.88 4.71
CA VAL A 135 2.69 -3.40 5.01
C VAL A 135 2.63 -1.87 5.19
N ILE A 136 3.01 -1.40 6.37
CA ILE A 136 3.11 0.03 6.68
C ILE A 136 4.60 0.40 6.69
N LEU A 137 4.99 1.30 5.79
CA LEU A 137 6.34 1.85 5.80
C LEU A 137 6.47 3.01 6.79
N PRO A 138 7.59 3.09 7.53
CA PRO A 138 7.76 4.08 8.58
C PRO A 138 7.92 5.48 7.97
N TRP A 139 7.16 6.43 8.50
CA TRP A 139 7.37 7.85 8.20
C TRP A 139 8.77 8.32 8.63
N ASN A 140 9.32 9.27 7.87
CA ASN A 140 10.61 9.89 8.14
C ASN A 140 11.77 8.87 8.26
N SER A 141 11.76 7.88 7.37
CA SER A 141 12.85 6.91 7.16
C SER A 141 13.83 7.35 6.07
N PHE A 142 13.42 8.27 5.20
CA PHE A 142 14.28 8.94 4.23
C PHE A 142 14.10 10.46 4.34
N PRO A 143 15.14 11.26 4.05
CA PRO A 143 14.98 12.69 3.82
C PRO A 143 13.93 12.92 2.73
N LEU A 144 13.00 13.83 2.99
CA LEU A 144 12.07 14.27 1.95
C LEU A 144 12.86 15.14 0.97
N GLU A 145 13.32 14.52 -0.11
CA GLU A 145 13.96 15.22 -1.21
C GLU A 145 13.03 15.24 -2.42
N GLN A 146 13.02 16.38 -3.12
CA GLN A 146 12.38 16.47 -4.43
C GLN A 146 13.32 15.81 -5.44
N VAL A 147 13.39 14.49 -5.39
CA VAL A 147 14.07 13.70 -6.42
C VAL A 147 13.08 13.60 -7.58
N ASP A 148 13.22 14.47 -8.58
CA ASP A 148 12.76 14.26 -9.95
C ASP A 148 13.45 15.27 -10.89
N GLN A 149 14.58 14.87 -11.48
CA GLN A 149 14.86 15.14 -12.90
C GLN A 149 14.07 14.15 -13.80
N ASP A 150 13.53 13.05 -13.25
CA ASP A 150 12.90 11.94 -14.01
C ASP A 150 11.38 12.01 -14.19
N ARG A 151 10.69 12.98 -13.57
CA ARG A 151 9.30 13.30 -13.92
C ARG A 151 9.29 14.60 -14.71
N ALA A 152 9.34 14.47 -16.03
CA ALA A 152 9.18 15.56 -17.00
C ALA A 152 7.84 16.34 -16.92
N LYS A 153 7.07 16.25 -15.82
CA LYS A 153 5.76 16.88 -15.66
C LYS A 153 5.51 17.26 -14.19
N LEU A 154 5.39 18.56 -13.92
CA LEU A 154 4.40 19.27 -13.09
C LEU A 154 3.96 18.73 -11.70
N VAL A 155 4.49 17.61 -11.18
CA VAL A 155 4.04 17.01 -9.92
C VAL A 155 4.81 17.63 -8.74
N LYS A 156 4.20 18.61 -8.07
CA LYS A 156 4.73 19.16 -6.81
C LYS A 156 4.47 18.18 -5.67
N ARG A 157 5.53 17.54 -5.16
CA ARG A 157 5.46 16.75 -3.92
C ARG A 157 5.23 17.68 -2.73
N ASN A 158 4.38 17.28 -1.79
CA ASN A 158 4.23 18.00 -0.55
C ASN A 158 5.44 17.71 0.35
N MET A 159 6.36 18.68 0.40
CA MET A 159 7.62 18.59 1.15
C MET A 159 7.45 18.91 2.65
N ASN A 160 6.24 19.27 3.11
CA ASN A 160 6.03 19.58 4.52
C ASN A 160 6.03 18.28 5.35
N PRO A 161 7.01 18.07 6.25
CA PRO A 161 7.14 16.84 7.02
C PRO A 161 5.96 16.62 7.97
N PHE A 162 5.36 17.67 8.53
CA PHE A 162 4.20 17.58 9.42
C PHE A 162 2.92 17.24 8.67
N SER A 163 2.78 17.71 7.43
CA SER A 163 1.68 17.26 6.58
C SER A 163 1.82 15.77 6.28
N GLN A 164 3.02 15.29 5.94
CA GLN A 164 3.27 13.86 5.74
C GLN A 164 3.04 13.05 7.01
N MET A 165 3.43 13.58 8.17
CA MET A 165 3.15 12.96 9.47
C MET A 165 1.64 12.84 9.72
N LYS A 166 0.85 13.90 9.46
CA LYS A 166 -0.60 13.87 9.58
C LYS A 166 -1.22 12.78 8.71
N HIS A 167 -0.78 12.66 7.45
CA HIS A 167 -1.24 11.59 6.56
C HIS A 167 -0.86 10.20 7.10
N HIS A 168 0.37 10.04 7.58
CA HIS A 168 0.85 8.78 8.14
C HIS A 168 0.04 8.35 9.37
N VAL A 169 -0.16 9.24 10.35
CA VAL A 169 -0.92 8.95 11.57
C VAL A 169 -2.36 8.57 11.23
N SER A 170 -2.99 9.27 10.27
CA SER A 170 -4.34 8.94 9.82
C SER A 170 -4.39 7.54 9.19
N LEU A 171 -3.44 7.19 8.30
CA LEU A 171 -3.37 5.86 7.69
C LEU A 171 -3.12 4.77 8.73
N MET A 172 -2.19 4.98 9.67
CA MET A 172 -1.96 4.03 10.76
C MET A 172 -3.23 3.79 11.58
N GLY A 173 -3.93 4.87 11.96
CA GLY A 173 -5.20 4.77 12.69
C GLY A 173 -6.24 3.96 11.94
N LEU A 174 -6.41 4.21 10.63
CA LEU A 174 -7.35 3.46 9.79
C LEU A 174 -6.96 1.98 9.68
N VAL A 175 -5.68 1.67 9.47
CA VAL A 175 -5.21 0.28 9.36
C VAL A 175 -5.42 -0.45 10.68
N HIS A 176 -5.03 0.13 11.82
CA HIS A 176 -5.22 -0.52 13.13
C HIS A 176 -6.67 -0.63 13.56
N MET A 177 -7.55 0.24 13.08
CA MET A 177 -8.98 0.20 13.36
C MET A 177 -9.69 -0.93 12.59
N PHE A 178 -9.32 -1.17 11.32
CA PHE A 178 -10.09 -2.03 10.44
C PHE A 178 -9.38 -3.32 10.00
N CYS A 179 -8.05 -3.39 10.11
CA CYS A 179 -7.27 -4.57 9.74
C CYS A 179 -7.10 -5.51 10.93
N ASN A 180 -7.08 -6.81 10.67
CA ASN A 180 -6.68 -7.79 11.67
C ASN A 180 -5.19 -7.57 12.02
N LYS A 181 -4.87 -7.43 13.31
CA LYS A 181 -3.50 -7.18 13.79
C LYS A 181 -2.47 -8.21 13.28
N HIS A 182 -2.85 -9.46 13.09
CA HIS A 182 -1.97 -10.50 12.55
C HIS A 182 -1.59 -10.30 11.07
N LYS A 183 -2.36 -9.48 10.33
CA LYS A 183 -2.08 -9.12 8.94
C LYS A 183 -1.23 -7.84 8.82
N ILE A 184 -1.10 -7.04 9.89
CA ILE A 184 -0.36 -5.77 9.86
C ILE A 184 1.14 -6.04 10.01
N ILE A 185 1.94 -5.59 9.05
CA ILE A 185 3.41 -5.61 9.08
C ILE A 185 3.91 -4.17 9.12
N GLU A 186 4.36 -3.72 10.27
CA GLU A 186 5.01 -2.42 10.41
C GLU A 186 6.51 -2.57 10.21
N VAL A 187 7.05 -1.95 9.16
CA VAL A 187 8.49 -1.98 8.91
C VAL A 187 9.20 -1.08 9.93
N PRO A 188 10.18 -1.60 10.71
CA PRO A 188 10.86 -0.80 11.72
C PRO A 188 11.58 0.40 11.12
N ARG A 189 11.49 1.56 11.79
CA ARG A 189 12.11 2.82 11.34
C ARG A 189 13.61 2.73 11.10
N LYS A 190 14.32 1.86 11.84
CA LYS A 190 15.76 1.62 11.68
C LYS A 190 16.14 0.90 10.38
N ILE A 191 15.18 0.29 9.68
CA ILE A 191 15.40 -0.44 8.43
C ILE A 191 15.18 0.54 7.27
N VAL A 192 16.26 1.23 6.91
CA VAL A 192 16.22 2.30 5.91
C VAL A 192 16.49 1.76 4.51
N ALA A 193 17.56 0.98 4.32
CA ALA A 193 17.96 0.48 3.01
C ALA A 193 16.88 -0.41 2.38
N LEU A 194 16.69 -0.26 1.07
CA LEU A 194 15.69 -1.01 0.30
C LEU A 194 15.85 -2.52 0.47
N GLU A 195 17.07 -3.02 0.33
CA GLU A 195 17.38 -4.45 0.46
C GLU A 195 17.07 -4.98 1.87
N ASP A 196 17.43 -4.25 2.93
CA ASP A 196 17.11 -4.65 4.29
C ASP A 196 15.59 -4.70 4.56
N ARG A 197 14.81 -3.82 3.92
CA ARG A 197 13.34 -3.85 3.98
C ARG A 197 12.80 -5.09 3.31
N ILE A 198 13.34 -5.45 2.14
CA ILE A 198 12.96 -6.65 1.40
C ILE A 198 13.24 -7.88 2.28
N ILE A 199 14.47 -8.03 2.78
CA ILE A 199 14.87 -9.15 3.66
C ILE A 199 13.98 -9.22 4.91
N TYR A 200 13.68 -8.06 5.52
CA TYR A 200 12.77 -8.00 6.66
C TYR A 200 11.39 -8.55 6.32
N LEU A 201 10.81 -8.10 5.20
CA LEU A 201 9.49 -8.54 4.74
C LEU A 201 9.49 -10.02 4.39
N GLU A 202 10.54 -10.54 3.73
CA GLU A 202 10.69 -11.98 3.42
C GLU A 202 10.58 -12.81 4.68
N ARG A 203 11.34 -12.45 5.70
CA ARG A 203 11.36 -13.16 6.98
C ARG A 203 10.00 -13.12 7.68
N VAL A 204 9.37 -11.94 7.72
CA VAL A 204 8.08 -11.77 8.43
C VAL A 204 6.94 -12.47 7.70
N VAL A 205 6.84 -12.30 6.39
CA VAL A 205 5.79 -12.91 5.57
C VAL A 205 5.91 -14.43 5.61
N ASN A 206 7.11 -14.99 5.40
CA ASN A 206 7.30 -16.44 5.47
C ASN A 206 6.90 -17.01 6.83
N LYS A 207 7.36 -16.40 7.93
CA LYS A 207 7.01 -16.85 9.28
C LYS A 207 5.49 -16.81 9.52
N ARG A 208 4.79 -15.78 9.04
CA ARG A 208 3.35 -15.66 9.24
C ARG A 208 2.56 -16.63 8.36
N LEU A 209 2.99 -16.86 7.12
CA LEU A 209 2.37 -17.88 6.25
C LEU A 209 2.50 -19.29 6.84
N GLU A 210 3.58 -19.60 7.54
CA GLU A 210 3.73 -20.87 8.26
C GLU A 210 2.72 -21.03 9.40
N LEU A 211 2.56 -19.98 10.23
CA LEU A 211 1.60 -19.97 11.33
C LEU A 211 0.14 -20.07 10.84
N MET A 212 -0.20 -19.44 9.71
CA MET A 212 -1.56 -19.53 9.17
C MET A 212 -1.91 -20.93 8.65
N LYS A 213 -0.93 -21.75 8.27
CA LYS A 213 -1.15 -23.13 7.84
C LYS A 213 -1.28 -24.12 8.99
N SER A 214 -0.68 -23.84 10.15
CA SER A 214 -0.83 -24.71 11.33
C SER A 214 -2.20 -24.62 11.99
N ASP A 215 -2.94 -23.54 11.72
CA ASP A 215 -4.27 -23.27 12.27
C ASP A 215 -5.42 -23.75 11.35
N SER A 216 -5.08 -24.30 10.16
CA SER A 216 -6.02 -24.80 9.14
C SER A 216 -6.08 -26.33 9.14
#